data_AF-A0A2A9EZE7-F1
#
_entry.id   AF-A0A2A9EZE7-F1
#
_cell.length_a   1.000
_cell.length_b   1.000
_cell.length_c   1.000
_cell.angle_alpha   90.00
_cell.angle_beta   90.00
_cell.angle_gamma   90.00
#
_symmetry.space_group_name_H-M   'P 1'
#
loop_
_entity.id
_entity.type
_entity.pdbx_description
1 polymer ?
#
loop_
_entity_poly.entity_id
_entity_poly.type
_entity_poly.pdbx_seq_one_letter_code
_entity_poly.pdbx_strand_id
1 'polypeptide(L)'
;MSVDELTRNIVRTVATAETILTHFEDALRRSGFAEGAEQYGQLADTLLGQRMWAASSGQPSGARFGAVGERAQAIHALLLPYVEAFRKMGALAEPALADPPPTDDAPQDADVAPVPQETGGAAGRVLAALERSGRPLSMTALRAELRVPRAELDAAVRWLGEEHLVEVRDAGGRQMVRSLP
;
A
#
# COMPACT_ATOMS: atom_id res chain seq x y z
N MET A 1 -18.12 -24.97 -33.55
CA MET A 1 -17.02 -23.99 -33.54
C MET A 1 -15.76 -24.72 -33.93
N SER A 2 -15.17 -24.36 -35.07
CA SER A 2 -13.92 -24.98 -35.52
C SER A 2 -12.72 -24.45 -34.72
N VAL A 3 -11.61 -25.19 -34.75
CA VAL A 3 -10.33 -24.75 -34.13
C VAL A 3 -9.90 -23.39 -34.69
N ASP A 4 -10.08 -23.15 -35.99
CA ASP A 4 -9.72 -21.90 -36.65
C ASP A 4 -10.62 -20.71 -36.23
N GLU A 5 -11.88 -20.96 -35.90
CA GLU A 5 -12.78 -19.95 -35.33
C GLU A 5 -12.37 -19.58 -33.90
N LEU A 6 -12.00 -20.59 -33.10
CA LEU A 6 -11.54 -20.38 -31.74
C LEU A 6 -10.23 -19.57 -31.71
N THR A 7 -9.25 -19.95 -32.55
CA THR A 7 -7.96 -19.23 -32.65
C THR A 7 -8.15 -17.78 -33.07
N ARG A 8 -9.00 -17.50 -34.06
CA ARG A 8 -9.31 -16.12 -34.48
C ARG A 8 -9.99 -15.31 -33.38
N ASN A 9 -10.89 -15.94 -32.62
CA ASN A 9 -11.54 -15.28 -31.48
C ASN A 9 -10.54 -14.93 -30.39
N ILE A 10 -9.62 -15.84 -30.05
CA ILE A 10 -8.54 -15.59 -29.08
C ILE A 10 -7.69 -14.40 -29.52
N VAL A 11 -7.17 -14.42 -30.75
CA VAL A 11 -6.32 -13.33 -31.29
C VAL A 11 -7.03 -11.99 -31.24
N ARG A 12 -8.30 -11.93 -31.67
CA ARG A 12 -9.09 -10.69 -31.64
C ARG A 12 -9.31 -10.19 -30.22
N THR A 13 -9.67 -11.07 -29.29
CA THR A 13 -9.92 -10.69 -27.89
C THR A 13 -8.65 -10.19 -27.22
N VAL A 14 -7.50 -10.82 -27.45
CA VAL A 14 -6.20 -10.38 -26.93
C VAL A 14 -5.81 -9.02 -27.50
N ALA A 15 -5.89 -8.82 -28.82
CA ALA A 15 -5.58 -7.54 -29.45
C ALA A 15 -6.51 -6.40 -28.97
N THR A 16 -7.79 -6.72 -28.74
CA THR A 16 -8.75 -5.76 -28.18
C THR A 16 -8.39 -5.39 -26.74
N ALA A 17 -8.05 -6.39 -25.91
CA ALA A 17 -7.62 -6.17 -24.53
C ALA A 17 -6.35 -5.31 -24.49
N GLU A 18 -5.35 -5.62 -25.32
CA GLU A 18 -4.11 -4.84 -25.43
C GLU A 18 -4.40 -3.37 -25.77
N THR A 19 -5.19 -3.11 -26.81
CA THR A 19 -5.56 -1.74 -27.21
C THR A 19 -6.23 -0.96 -26.08
N ILE A 20 -7.18 -1.59 -25.38
CA ILE A 20 -7.90 -0.96 -24.25
C ILE A 20 -6.94 -0.67 -23.09
N LEU A 21 -6.08 -1.63 -22.75
CA LEU A 21 -5.12 -1.50 -21.66
C LEU A 21 -4.08 -0.41 -21.93
N THR A 22 -3.54 -0.35 -23.15
CA THR A 22 -2.62 0.74 -23.56
C THR A 22 -3.29 2.10 -23.47
N HIS A 23 -4.52 2.25 -23.96
CA HIS A 23 -5.25 3.51 -23.85
C HIS A 23 -5.52 3.92 -22.40
N PHE A 24 -5.82 2.96 -21.53
CA PHE A 24 -6.02 3.20 -20.11
C PHE A 24 -4.72 3.62 -19.41
N GLU A 25 -3.61 2.93 -19.67
CA GLU A 25 -2.27 3.27 -19.16
C GLU A 25 -1.88 4.70 -19.57
N ASP A 26 -2.06 5.06 -20.84
CA ASP A 26 -1.78 6.41 -21.34
C ASP A 26 -2.66 7.46 -20.67
N ALA A 27 -3.93 7.15 -20.42
CA ALA A 27 -4.84 8.05 -19.74
C ALA A 27 -4.38 8.32 -18.29
N LEU A 28 -3.96 7.29 -17.57
CA LEU A 28 -3.42 7.41 -16.20
C LEU A 28 -2.12 8.22 -16.17
N ARG A 29 -1.22 8.00 -17.12
CA ARG A 29 0.02 8.78 -17.22
C ARG A 29 -0.27 10.25 -17.50
N ARG A 30 -1.12 10.55 -18.48
CA ARG A 30 -1.45 11.95 -18.84
C ARG A 30 -2.20 12.69 -17.75
N SER A 31 -2.98 11.99 -16.93
CA SER A 31 -3.69 12.60 -15.80
C SER A 31 -2.79 12.80 -14.57
N GLY A 32 -1.52 12.38 -14.63
CA GLY A 32 -0.60 12.49 -13.50
C GLY A 32 -0.98 11.57 -12.34
N PHE A 33 -1.55 10.40 -12.63
CA PHE A 33 -2.06 9.50 -11.60
C PHE A 33 -0.95 8.97 -10.67
N ALA A 34 0.26 8.74 -11.19
CA ALA A 34 1.40 8.28 -10.42
C ALA A 34 1.92 9.37 -9.46
N GLU A 35 2.08 10.59 -9.96
CA GLU A 35 2.47 11.76 -9.19
C GLU A 35 1.41 12.10 -8.12
N GLY A 36 0.14 11.96 -8.48
CA GLY A 36 -0.98 12.11 -7.54
C GLY A 36 -0.92 11.06 -6.41
N ALA A 37 -0.61 9.80 -6.72
CA ALA A 37 -0.49 8.74 -5.72
C ALA A 37 0.62 9.03 -4.69
N GLU A 38 1.76 9.57 -5.13
CA GLU A 38 2.83 9.98 -4.23
C GLU A 38 2.39 11.13 -3.29
N GLN A 39 1.73 12.15 -3.84
CA GLN A 39 1.20 13.27 -3.06
C GLN A 39 0.15 12.80 -2.04
N TYR A 40 -0.71 11.86 -2.42
CA TYR A 40 -1.69 11.27 -1.50
C TYR A 40 -1.01 10.43 -0.41
N GLY A 41 0.08 9.73 -0.71
CA GLY A 41 0.89 9.04 0.29
C GLY A 41 1.47 10.00 1.33
N GLN A 42 2.11 11.07 0.88
CA GLN A 42 2.68 12.11 1.77
C GLN A 42 1.60 12.79 2.62
N LEU A 43 0.43 13.07 2.02
CA LEU A 43 -0.72 13.61 2.74
C LEU A 43 -1.24 12.63 3.80
N ALA A 44 -1.34 11.34 3.47
CA ALA A 44 -1.77 10.30 4.41
C ALA A 44 -0.82 10.20 5.60
N ASP A 45 0.49 10.16 5.36
CA ASP A 45 1.51 10.14 6.43
C ASP A 45 1.41 11.37 7.34
N THR A 46 1.22 12.55 6.75
CA THR A 46 1.05 13.80 7.50
C THR A 46 -0.20 13.76 8.37
N LEU A 47 -1.34 13.32 7.82
CA LEU A 47 -2.61 13.26 8.55
C LEU A 47 -2.57 12.21 9.67
N LEU A 48 -1.94 11.05 9.43
CA LEU A 48 -1.70 10.04 10.46
C LEU A 48 -0.86 10.62 11.60
N GLY A 49 0.23 11.31 11.29
CA GLY A 49 1.08 11.95 12.29
C GLY A 49 0.37 13.01 13.11
N GLN A 50 -0.39 13.89 12.47
CA GLN A 50 -1.19 14.91 13.17
C GLN A 50 -2.24 14.27 14.07
N ARG A 51 -2.88 13.18 13.63
CA ARG A 51 -3.86 12.44 14.43
C ARG A 51 -3.21 11.81 15.67
N MET A 52 -2.04 11.18 15.50
CA MET A 52 -1.26 10.61 16.60
C MET A 52 -0.87 11.68 17.63
N TRP A 53 -0.31 12.80 17.17
CA TRP A 53 0.10 13.90 18.04
C TRP A 53 -1.09 14.49 18.80
N ALA A 54 -2.23 14.68 18.13
CA ALA A 54 -3.42 15.22 18.76
C ALA A 54 -3.95 14.27 19.85
N ALA A 55 -3.94 12.95 19.59
CA ALA A 55 -4.31 11.94 20.58
C ALA A 55 -3.37 11.97 21.80
N SER A 56 -2.04 12.01 21.59
CA SER A 56 -1.08 12.07 22.72
C SER A 56 -1.12 13.37 23.50
N SER A 57 -1.57 14.47 22.87
CA SER A 57 -1.62 15.81 23.47
C SER A 57 -2.98 16.16 24.09
N GLY A 58 -3.93 15.22 24.11
CA GLY A 58 -5.29 15.45 24.64
C GLY A 58 -6.12 16.44 23.82
N GLN A 59 -5.76 16.69 22.56
CA GLN A 59 -6.47 17.62 21.68
C GLN A 59 -7.66 16.93 21.00
N PRO A 60 -8.84 17.59 20.93
CA PRO A 60 -10.01 17.03 20.26
C PRO A 60 -9.80 17.03 18.73
N SER A 61 -9.58 15.85 18.16
CA SER A 61 -9.26 15.67 16.74
C SER A 61 -10.31 14.90 15.93
N GLY A 62 -11.18 14.13 16.61
CA GLY A 62 -11.90 13.00 16.01
C GLY A 62 -12.74 13.28 14.75
N ALA A 63 -13.59 14.31 14.75
CA ALA A 63 -14.61 14.47 13.71
C ALA A 63 -14.03 14.82 12.32
N ARG A 64 -12.94 15.59 12.25
CA ARG A 64 -12.35 16.01 10.97
C ARG A 64 -11.48 14.91 10.34
N PHE A 65 -10.70 14.20 11.14
CA PHE A 65 -9.93 13.05 10.65
C PHE A 65 -10.85 11.88 10.26
N GLY A 66 -11.94 11.67 11.01
CA GLY A 66 -12.96 10.66 10.68
C GLY A 66 -13.55 10.85 9.28
N ALA A 67 -14.02 12.06 8.95
CA ALA A 67 -14.59 12.35 7.63
C ALA A 67 -13.59 12.13 6.47
N VAL A 68 -12.31 12.43 6.69
CA VAL A 68 -11.25 12.16 5.69
C VAL A 68 -11.02 10.65 5.56
N GLY A 69 -10.96 9.92 6.67
CA GLY A 69 -10.84 8.46 6.68
C GLY A 69 -11.99 7.75 5.97
N GLU A 70 -13.24 8.15 6.25
CA GLU A 70 -14.42 7.62 5.57
C GLU A 70 -14.38 7.87 4.05
N ARG A 71 -13.94 9.07 3.65
CA ARG A 71 -13.79 9.41 2.22
C ARG A 71 -12.70 8.56 1.57
N ALA A 72 -11.56 8.38 2.22
CA ALA A 72 -10.47 7.56 1.73
C ALA A 72 -10.90 6.09 1.59
N GLN A 73 -11.62 5.54 2.58
CA GLN A 73 -12.20 4.20 2.52
C GLN A 73 -13.19 4.04 1.36
N ALA A 74 -14.08 5.02 1.16
CA ALA A 74 -15.02 4.99 0.03
C ALA A 74 -14.31 4.98 -1.33
N ILE A 75 -13.25 5.79 -1.49
CA ILE A 75 -12.43 5.80 -2.71
C ILE A 75 -11.69 4.47 -2.88
N HIS A 76 -11.08 3.95 -1.81
CA HIS A 76 -10.39 2.67 -1.84
C HIS A 76 -11.32 1.54 -2.28
N ALA A 77 -12.54 1.47 -1.73
CA ALA A 77 -13.55 0.49 -2.13
C ALA A 77 -13.94 0.58 -3.61
N LEU A 78 -13.92 1.78 -4.20
CA LEU A 78 -14.16 1.97 -5.64
C LEU A 78 -12.99 1.50 -6.50
N LEU A 79 -11.76 1.65 -6.02
CA LEU A 79 -10.53 1.29 -6.75
C LEU A 79 -10.18 -0.19 -6.63
N LEU A 80 -10.53 -0.84 -5.52
CA LEU A 80 -10.14 -2.23 -5.24
C LEU A 80 -10.55 -3.23 -6.34
N PRO A 81 -11.78 -3.18 -6.92
CA PRO A 81 -12.15 -4.08 -8.02
C PRO A 81 -11.25 -3.92 -9.26
N TYR A 82 -10.75 -2.70 -9.52
CA TYR A 82 -9.80 -2.46 -10.62
C TYR A 82 -8.46 -3.10 -10.31
N VAL A 83 -7.94 -2.91 -9.09
CA VAL A 83 -6.68 -3.53 -8.65
C VAL A 83 -6.76 -5.06 -8.78
N GLU A 84 -7.86 -5.67 -8.34
CA GLU A 84 -8.07 -7.10 -8.48
C GLU A 84 -8.15 -7.58 -9.94
N ALA A 85 -8.82 -6.83 -10.81
CA ALA A 85 -8.93 -7.13 -12.23
C ALA A 85 -7.55 -7.09 -12.91
N PHE A 86 -6.76 -6.03 -12.66
CA PHE A 86 -5.40 -5.91 -13.20
C PHE A 86 -4.46 -6.98 -12.63
N ARG A 87 -4.60 -7.36 -11.35
CA ARG A 87 -3.83 -8.48 -10.78
C ARG A 87 -4.13 -9.81 -11.49
N LYS A 88 -5.40 -10.10 -11.78
CA LYS A 88 -5.80 -11.31 -12.54
C LYS A 88 -5.28 -11.28 -13.97
N MET A 89 -5.35 -10.13 -14.65
CA MET A 89 -4.80 -9.97 -16.00
C MET A 89 -3.27 -10.04 -16.02
N GLY A 90 -2.60 -9.53 -14.97
CA GLY A 90 -1.15 -9.63 -14.81
C GLY A 90 -0.65 -11.08 -14.73
N ALA A 91 -1.49 -12.01 -14.27
CA ALA A 91 -1.17 -13.44 -14.29
C ALA A 91 -1.11 -14.05 -15.70
N LEU A 92 -1.54 -13.33 -16.74
CA LEU A 92 -1.41 -13.73 -18.14
C LEU A 92 -0.01 -13.49 -18.70
N ALA A 93 0.83 -12.69 -18.01
CA ALA A 93 2.25 -12.70 -18.28
C ALA A 93 2.77 -14.12 -17.95
N GLU A 94 3.33 -14.83 -18.94
CA GLU A 94 3.84 -16.19 -18.77
C GLU A 94 4.76 -16.32 -17.54
N PRO A 95 4.79 -17.49 -16.86
CA PRO A 95 5.42 -17.59 -15.56
C PRO A 95 6.94 -17.73 -15.72
N ALA A 96 7.70 -17.09 -14.82
CA ALA A 96 8.58 -17.94 -14.05
C ALA A 96 7.73 -18.53 -12.93
N LEU A 97 7.59 -19.87 -12.89
CA LEU A 97 7.25 -20.62 -11.70
C LEU A 97 8.40 -20.46 -10.68
N ALA A 98 8.55 -19.26 -10.14
CA ALA A 98 9.48 -18.92 -9.07
C ALA A 98 8.86 -17.77 -8.27
N ASP A 99 8.74 -17.94 -6.96
CA ASP A 99 8.30 -16.89 -6.04
C ASP A 99 9.09 -15.58 -6.24
N PRO A 100 8.47 -14.39 -6.04
CA PRO A 100 9.16 -13.10 -6.07
C PRO A 100 9.80 -12.78 -4.71
N PRO A 101 10.90 -11.99 -4.70
CA PRO A 101 10.83 -10.65 -4.09
C PRO A 101 11.62 -9.60 -4.90
N PRO A 102 11.57 -8.31 -4.53
CA PRO A 102 11.65 -7.18 -5.44
C PRO A 102 13.09 -6.94 -5.93
N THR A 103 13.23 -6.53 -7.18
CA THR A 103 14.43 -5.81 -7.62
C THR A 103 14.36 -4.38 -7.08
N ASP A 104 15.17 -4.14 -6.05
CA ASP A 104 15.87 -2.87 -5.84
C ASP A 104 16.35 -2.35 -7.20
N ASP A 105 15.81 -1.23 -7.67
CA ASP A 105 16.48 -0.30 -8.60
C ASP A 105 15.63 0.97 -8.73
N ALA A 106 15.59 1.75 -7.64
CA ALA A 106 15.39 3.19 -7.76
C ALA A 106 16.79 3.83 -7.72
N PRO A 107 17.15 4.72 -8.67
CA PRO A 107 18.44 5.38 -8.65
C PRO A 107 18.60 6.19 -7.35
N GLN A 108 19.56 5.77 -6.53
CA GLN A 108 20.02 6.51 -5.36
C GLN A 108 20.86 7.68 -5.84
N ASP A 109 20.25 8.85 -6.01
CA ASP A 109 20.94 10.14 -5.94
C ASP A 109 19.92 11.24 -5.63
N ALA A 110 19.69 11.48 -4.34
CA ALA A 110 19.23 12.76 -3.83
C ALA A 110 19.69 12.90 -2.37
N ASP A 111 20.77 13.65 -2.20
CA ASP A 111 21.24 14.21 -0.94
C ASP A 111 20.15 15.13 -0.38
N VAL A 112 19.25 14.58 0.44
CA VAL A 112 18.23 15.33 1.18
C VAL A 112 18.51 15.16 2.65
N ALA A 113 18.85 16.29 3.28
CA ALA A 113 19.13 16.40 4.71
C ALA A 113 18.00 15.79 5.57
N PRO A 114 18.32 15.17 6.72
CA PRO A 114 17.32 14.53 7.56
C PRO A 114 16.42 15.57 8.22
N VAL A 115 15.14 15.60 7.81
CA VAL A 115 14.08 16.32 8.52
C VAL A 115 13.73 15.52 9.79
N PRO A 116 13.61 16.17 10.97
CA PRO A 116 13.29 15.47 12.22
C PRO A 116 11.93 14.79 12.10
N GLN A 117 11.91 13.45 12.15
CA GLN A 117 10.69 12.66 12.06
C GLN A 117 9.98 12.64 13.40
N GLU A 118 8.90 13.43 13.47
CA GLU A 118 7.86 13.22 14.47
C GLU A 118 7.17 11.87 14.20
N THR A 119 6.84 11.18 15.29
CA THR A 119 6.33 9.81 15.45
C THR A 119 5.22 9.36 14.48
N GLY A 120 4.63 10.26 13.70
CA GLY A 120 3.66 9.99 12.64
C GLY A 120 4.19 9.21 11.44
N GLY A 121 5.46 9.40 11.09
CA GLY A 121 6.06 8.70 9.95
C GLY A 121 6.18 7.19 10.15
N ALA A 122 6.35 6.72 11.40
CA ALA A 122 6.51 5.29 11.67
C ALA A 122 5.22 4.49 11.47
N ALA A 123 4.05 5.03 11.84
CA ALA A 123 2.78 4.32 11.68
C ALA A 123 2.40 4.12 10.20
N GLY A 124 2.52 5.17 9.38
CA GLY A 124 2.32 5.09 7.93
C GLY A 124 3.27 4.09 7.28
N ARG A 125 4.56 4.14 7.63
CA ARG A 125 5.56 3.16 7.17
C ARG A 125 5.25 1.72 7.57
N VAL A 126 4.74 1.48 8.78
CA VAL A 126 4.35 0.14 9.24
C VAL A 126 3.17 -0.39 8.42
N LEU A 127 2.12 0.40 8.21
CA LEU A 127 1.00 0.00 7.36
C LEU A 127 1.44 -0.32 5.94
N ALA A 128 2.22 0.57 5.32
CA ALA A 128 2.74 0.37 3.97
C ALA A 128 3.59 -0.91 3.85
N ALA A 129 4.42 -1.23 4.85
CA ALA A 129 5.20 -2.47 4.87
C ALA A 129 4.30 -3.72 4.97
N LEU A 130 3.27 -3.67 5.82
CA LEU A 130 2.31 -4.78 5.98
C LEU A 130 1.52 -5.02 4.70
N GLU A 131 0.98 -3.96 4.09
CA GLU A 131 0.23 -4.02 2.83
C GLU A 131 1.09 -4.56 1.69
N ARG A 132 2.32 -4.03 1.53
CA ARG A 132 3.26 -4.50 0.50
C ARG A 132 3.61 -5.97 0.66
N SER A 133 3.76 -6.44 1.90
CA SER A 133 4.11 -7.84 2.16
C SER A 133 2.96 -8.82 1.90
N GLY A 134 1.71 -8.36 1.96
CA GLY A 134 0.51 -9.19 1.82
C GLY A 134 0.37 -10.29 2.90
N ARG A 135 1.20 -10.30 3.94
CA ARG A 135 1.25 -11.32 4.98
C ARG A 135 1.60 -10.73 6.35
N PRO A 136 1.30 -11.41 7.47
CA PRO A 136 1.74 -10.93 8.77
C PRO A 136 3.27 -10.81 8.86
N LEU A 137 3.77 -9.72 9.40
CA LEU A 137 5.20 -9.48 9.63
C LEU A 137 5.52 -9.51 11.13
N SER A 138 6.66 -10.06 11.50
CA SER A 138 7.12 -10.00 12.90
C SER A 138 7.63 -8.60 13.25
N MET A 139 7.59 -8.24 14.54
CA MET A 139 8.21 -6.99 15.04
C MET A 139 9.70 -6.88 14.65
N THR A 140 10.41 -8.00 14.60
CA THR A 140 11.82 -8.03 14.17
C THR A 140 11.97 -7.72 12.68
N ALA A 141 11.08 -8.26 11.83
CA ALA A 141 11.08 -7.99 10.40
C ALA A 141 10.75 -6.52 10.11
N LEU A 142 9.69 -5.99 10.74
CA LEU A 142 9.32 -4.57 10.62
C LEU A 142 10.47 -3.65 11.05
N ARG A 143 11.18 -3.97 12.14
CA ARG A 143 12.32 -3.18 12.59
C ARG A 143 13.49 -3.21 11.60
N ALA A 144 13.77 -4.39 11.02
CA ALA A 144 14.86 -4.56 10.07
C ALA A 144 14.58 -3.80 8.76
N GLU A 145 13.33 -3.85 8.28
CA GLU A 145 12.90 -3.17 7.06
C GLU A 145 12.85 -1.65 7.22
N LEU A 146 12.18 -1.18 8.28
CA LEU A 146 11.87 0.25 8.45
C LEU A 146 13.01 1.04 9.09
N ARG A 147 14.03 0.37 9.64
CA ARG A 147 15.19 0.96 10.35
C ARG A 147 14.78 1.98 11.44
N VAL A 148 13.61 1.83 12.04
CA VAL A 148 13.11 2.68 13.11
C VAL A 148 13.56 2.20 14.50
N PRO A 149 13.74 3.10 15.47
CA PRO A 149 13.96 2.75 16.87
C PRO A 149 12.85 1.82 17.41
N ARG A 150 13.21 0.88 18.28
CA ARG A 150 12.24 -0.09 18.85
C ARG A 150 11.07 0.60 19.55
N ALA A 151 11.35 1.61 20.38
CA ALA A 151 10.31 2.33 21.11
C ALA A 151 9.31 3.03 20.16
N GLU A 152 9.80 3.55 19.04
CA GLU A 152 8.97 4.19 18.01
C GLU A 152 8.11 3.16 17.26
N LEU A 153 8.69 2.02 16.90
CA LEU A 153 7.94 0.90 16.30
C LEU A 153 6.86 0.36 17.25
N ASP A 154 7.21 0.16 18.53
CA ASP A 154 6.29 -0.33 19.56
C ASP A 154 5.13 0.66 19.78
N ALA A 155 5.41 1.98 19.75
CA ALA A 155 4.39 3.02 19.84
C ALA A 155 3.49 3.06 18.59
N ALA A 156 4.08 2.98 17.39
CA ALA A 156 3.35 2.97 16.13
C ALA A 156 2.41 1.75 16.02
N VAL A 157 2.90 0.54 16.31
CA VAL A 157 2.10 -0.69 16.26
C VAL A 157 0.98 -0.68 17.30
N ARG A 158 1.25 -0.17 18.52
CA ARG A 158 0.22 -0.04 19.56
C ARG A 158 -0.89 0.92 19.12
N TRP A 159 -0.52 2.09 18.63
CA TRP A 159 -1.48 3.09 18.15
C TRP A 159 -2.32 2.55 16.99
N LEU A 160 -1.70 1.90 16.01
CA LEU A 160 -2.42 1.24 14.91
C LEU A 160 -3.39 0.15 15.40
N GLY A 161 -3.05 -0.55 16.48
CA GLY A 161 -3.91 -1.54 17.10
C GLY A 161 -5.12 -0.91 17.81
N GLU A 162 -4.91 0.18 18.54
CA GLU A 162 -5.97 0.98 19.17
C GLU A 162 -6.95 1.55 18.12
N GLU A 163 -6.42 1.94 16.97
CA GLU A 163 -7.18 2.43 15.83
C GLU A 163 -7.80 1.34 14.94
N HIS A 164 -7.66 0.06 15.33
CA HIS A 164 -8.20 -1.09 14.60
C HIS A 164 -7.70 -1.19 13.14
N LEU A 165 -6.51 -0.67 12.87
CA LEU A 165 -5.86 -0.72 11.55
C LEU A 165 -4.91 -1.93 11.41
N VAL A 166 -4.44 -2.47 12.53
CA VAL A 166 -3.63 -3.69 12.57
C VAL A 166 -4.08 -4.62 13.68
N GLU A 167 -3.83 -5.91 13.52
CA GLU A 167 -3.97 -6.91 14.58
C GLU A 167 -2.60 -7.49 14.94
N VAL A 168 -2.33 -7.58 16.24
CA VAL A 168 -1.11 -8.21 16.78
C VAL A 168 -1.48 -9.57 17.38
N ARG A 169 -0.79 -10.63 16.97
CA ARG A 169 -0.93 -11.99 17.51
C ARG A 169 0.42 -12.58 17.89
N ASP A 170 0.45 -13.35 18.96
CA ASP A 170 1.60 -14.19 19.29
C ASP A 170 1.54 -15.50 18.50
N ALA A 171 2.58 -15.77 17.70
CA ALA A 171 2.76 -17.02 16.98
C ALA A 171 4.15 -17.59 17.28
N GLY A 172 4.19 -18.69 18.04
CA GLY A 172 5.46 -19.35 18.40
C GLY A 172 6.42 -18.46 19.20
N GLY A 173 5.91 -17.61 20.10
CA GLY A 173 6.70 -16.70 20.92
C GLY A 173 7.18 -15.44 20.17
N ARG A 174 6.66 -15.17 18.97
CA ARG A 174 6.91 -13.96 18.20
C ARG A 174 5.62 -13.17 18.02
N GLN A 175 5.69 -11.87 18.26
CA GLN A 175 4.61 -10.94 17.92
C GLN A 175 4.58 -10.72 16.41
N MET A 176 3.49 -11.15 15.81
CA MET A 176 3.15 -10.99 14.40
C MET A 176 2.10 -9.90 14.27
N VAL A 177 2.33 -8.97 13.37
CA VAL A 177 1.45 -7.84 13.07
C VAL A 177 0.87 -8.06 11.67
N ARG A 178 -0.43 -7.88 11.48
CA ARG A 178 -1.10 -7.88 10.17
C ARG A 178 -1.96 -6.65 10.01
N SER A 179 -2.06 -6.09 8.80
CA SER A 179 -3.04 -5.05 8.50
C SER A 179 -4.46 -5.63 8.53
N LEU A 180 -5.42 -4.80 8.94
CA LEU A 180 -6.84 -5.07 8.83
C LEU A 180 -7.40 -4.32 7.60
N PRO A 181 -8.38 -4.91 6.89
CA PRO A 181 -9.00 -4.29 5.71
C PRO A 181 -9.90 -3.09 6.07
#